data_AF-A0AAU4T6S9-F1
#
_entry.id   AF-A0AAU4T6S9-F1
#
_cell.length_a   1.000
_cell.length_b   1.000
_cell.length_c   1.000
_cell.angle_alpha   90.00
_cell.angle_beta   90.00
_cell.angle_gamma   90.00
#
_symmetry.space_group_name_H-M   'P 1'
#
loop_
_entity.id
_entity.type
_entity.pdbx_description
1 polymer ?
#
loop_
_entity_poly.entity_id
_entity_poly.type
_entity_poly.pdbx_seq_one_letter_code
_entity_poly.pdbx_strand_id
1 'polypeptide(L)' 'MAREKAYCQELQKSGEWVHIWRCVGHYANISVFDVTDNEALHRVLWNLPLFPYMKVDVTPLAQHPSDLAAGEAGA' A
#
# COMPACT_ATOMS: atom_id res chain seq x y z
N MET A 1 -18.53 6.05 -3.60
CA MET A 1 -18.35 4.62 -3.27
C MET A 1 -17.95 3.76 -4.46
N ALA A 2 -18.66 3.74 -5.60
CA ALA A 2 -18.29 2.87 -6.74
C ALA A 2 -16.90 3.20 -7.35
N ARG A 3 -16.60 4.49 -7.56
CA ARG A 3 -15.29 4.95 -8.09
C ARG A 3 -14.14 4.73 -7.10
N GLU A 4 -14.41 4.83 -5.81
CA GLU A 4 -13.45 4.61 -4.72
C GLU A 4 -13.07 3.13 -4.63
N LYS A 5 -14.07 2.25 -4.60
CA LYS A 5 -13.84 0.81 -4.62
C LYS A 5 -13.10 0.38 -5.88
N ALA A 6 -13.45 0.96 -7.03
CA ALA A 6 -12.76 0.69 -8.30
C ALA A 6 -11.29 1.12 -8.25
N TYR A 7 -10.98 2.33 -7.78
CA TYR A 7 -9.61 2.82 -7.68
C TYR A 7 -8.74 1.95 -6.76
N CYS A 8 -9.23 1.62 -5.56
CA CYS A 8 -8.50 0.72 -4.65
C CYS A 8 -8.34 -0.69 -5.24
N GLN A 9 -9.31 -1.17 -6.02
CA GLN A 9 -9.22 -2.47 -6.69
C GLN A 9 -8.25 -2.44 -7.88
N GLU A 10 -8.15 -1.32 -8.60
CA GLU A 10 -7.19 -1.13 -9.69
C GLU A 10 -5.76 -1.14 -9.16
N LEU A 11 -5.49 -0.43 -8.07
CA LEU A 11 -4.16 -0.43 -7.42
C LEU A 11 -3.76 -1.80 -6.88
N GLN A 12 -4.72 -2.58 -6.37
CA GLN A 12 -4.45 -3.97 -5.98
C GLN A 12 -4.17 -4.86 -7.19
N LYS A 13 -4.82 -4.62 -8.33
CA LYS A 13 -4.57 -5.35 -9.57
C LYS A 13 -3.26 -4.97 -10.24
N SER A 14 -2.82 -3.71 -10.13
CA SER A 14 -1.52 -3.26 -10.65
C SER A 14 -0.35 -3.80 -9.82
N GLY A 15 -0.61 -4.23 -8.59
CA GLY A 15 0.42 -4.66 -7.64
C GLY A 15 0.94 -3.54 -6.77
N GLU A 16 0.56 -2.28 -7.03
CA GLU A 16 1.03 -1.13 -6.24
C GLU A 16 0.49 -1.16 -4.81
N TRP A 17 -0.70 -1.71 -4.60
CA TRP A 17 -1.28 -1.93 -3.27
C TRP A 17 -1.26 -3.41 -2.93
N VAL A 18 -0.10 -3.88 -2.47
CA VAL A 18 0.20 -5.31 -2.22
C VAL A 18 -0.73 -5.90 -1.16
N HIS A 19 -0.92 -5.18 -0.05
CA HIS A 19 -1.75 -5.65 1.05
C HIS A 19 -2.54 -4.54 1.73
N ILE A 20 -3.73 -4.89 2.21
CA ILE A 20 -4.60 -4.03 3.02
C ILE A 20 -5.29 -4.86 4.10
N TRP A 21 -5.17 -4.43 5.35
CA TRP A 21 -5.82 -5.06 6.50
C TRP A 21 -6.60 -4.04 7.33
N ARG A 22 -7.73 -4.47 7.89
CA ARG A 22 -8.51 -3.69 8.86
C ARG A 22 -7.91 -3.87 10.26
N CYS A 23 -7.62 -2.77 10.95
CA CYS A 23 -7.32 -2.80 12.37
C CYS A 23 -8.61 -3.12 13.16
N VAL A 24 -8.66 -4.27 13.83
CA VAL A 24 -9.85 -4.69 14.59
C VAL A 24 -10.15 -3.67 15.69
N GLY A 25 -11.40 -3.22 15.79
CA GLY A 25 -11.84 -2.23 16.78
C GLY A 25 -11.51 -0.77 16.43
N HIS A 26 -10.83 -0.50 15.31
CA HIS A 26 -10.45 0.84 14.90
C HIS A 26 -10.91 1.16 13.48
N TYR A 27 -11.29 2.41 13.23
CA TYR A 27 -11.51 2.92 11.87
C TYR A 27 -10.17 3.27 11.20
N ALA A 28 -9.27 2.29 11.12
CA ALA A 28 -7.93 2.42 10.55
C ALA A 28 -7.59 1.19 9.70
N ASN A 29 -6.59 1.31 8.85
CA ASN A 29 -6.04 0.19 8.09
C ASN A 29 -4.50 0.18 8.19
N ILE A 30 -3.93 -0.99 8.01
CA ILE A 30 -2.51 -1.18 7.73
C ILE A 30 -2.42 -1.60 6.27
N SER A 31 -1.57 -0.92 5.51
CA SER A 31 -1.39 -1.16 4.09
C SER A 31 0.08 -1.28 3.74
N VAL A 32 0.41 -2.17 2.81
CA VAL A 32 1.74 -2.30 2.21
C VAL A 32 1.63 -1.93 0.75
N PHE A 33 2.47 -0.99 0.32
CA PHE A 33 2.55 -0.51 -1.05
C PHE A 33 3.91 -0.87 -1.64
N ASP A 34 3.91 -1.27 -2.91
CA ASP A 34 5.12 -1.48 -3.71
C ASP A 34 5.08 -0.50 -4.89
N VAL A 35 5.83 0.59 -4.77
CA VAL A 35 5.80 1.71 -5.71
C VAL A 35 7.21 2.15 -6.04
N THR A 36 7.36 2.77 -7.21
CA THR A 36 8.69 3.13 -7.76
C THR A 36 9.45 4.13 -6.89
N ASP A 37 8.73 5.04 -6.23
CA ASP A 37 9.30 6.14 -5.46
C ASP A 37 8.25 6.79 -4.52
N ASN A 38 8.72 7.75 -3.72
CA ASN A 38 7.89 8.50 -2.78
C ASN A 38 6.82 9.36 -3.49
N GLU A 39 7.07 9.82 -4.72
CA GLU A 39 6.11 10.63 -5.46
C GLU A 39 4.93 9.77 -5.94
N ALA A 40 5.21 8.54 -6.40
CA ALA A 40 4.21 7.55 -6.71
C ALA A 40 3.33 7.22 -5.49
N LEU A 41 3.95 6.98 -4.32
CA LEU A 41 3.22 6.79 -3.08
C LEU A 41 2.32 7.99 -2.77
N HIS A 42 2.86 9.20 -2.88
CA HIS A 42 2.11 10.42 -2.59
C HIS A 42 0.90 10.57 -3.53
N ARG A 43 1.07 10.33 -4.84
CA ARG A 43 -0.05 10.39 -5.80
C ARG A 43 -1.14 9.38 -5.48
N VAL A 44 -0.77 8.15 -5.10
CA VAL A 44 -1.73 7.12 -4.69
C VAL A 44 -2.53 7.58 -3.48
N LEU A 45 -1.84 8.01 -2.43
CA LEU A 45 -2.48 8.45 -1.19
C LEU A 45 -3.35 9.69 -1.41
N TRP A 46 -2.86 10.69 -2.15
CA TRP A 46 -3.56 11.93 -2.42
C TRP A 46 -4.88 11.73 -3.18
N ASN A 47 -4.94 10.73 -4.05
CA ASN A 47 -6.14 10.39 -4.82
C ASN A 47 -7.17 9.59 -4.01
N LEU A 48 -6.85 9.15 -2.78
CA LEU A 48 -7.83 8.50 -1.92
C LEU A 48 -8.88 9.54 -1.47
N PRO A 49 -10.18 9.28 -1.65
CA PRO A 49 -11.24 10.21 -1.22
C PRO A 49 -11.20 10.54 0.27
N LEU A 50 -10.67 9.63 1.08
CA LEU A 50 -10.54 9.78 2.53
C LEU A 50 -9.28 10.55 2.93
N PHE A 51 -8.33 10.80 2.02
CA PHE A 51 -7.03 11.41 2.34
C PHE A 51 -7.13 12.70 3.18
N PRO A 52 -8.06 13.64 2.92
CA PRO A 52 -8.19 14.86 3.72
C PRO A 52 -8.53 14.62 5.22
N TYR A 53 -9.00 13.42 5.56
CA TYR A 53 -9.42 13.04 6.91
C TYR A 53 -8.49 12.00 7.55
N MET A 54 -7.49 11.50 6.82
CA MET A 54 -6.61 10.46 7.29
C MET A 54 -5.43 11.04 8.07
N LYS A 55 -5.09 10.39 9.19
CA LYS A 55 -3.74 10.45 9.73
C LYS A 55 -2.94 9.30 9.12
N VAL A 56 -1.84 9.61 8.47
CA VAL A 56 -1.01 8.63 7.75
C VAL A 56 0.40 8.66 8.33
N ASP A 57 0.89 7.50 8.76
CA ASP A 57 2.27 7.27 9.14
C ASP A 57 2.90 6.35 8.09
N VAL A 58 4.01 6.78 7.46
CA VAL A 58 4.71 6.04 6.40
C VAL A 58 6.04 5.53 6.93
N THR A 59 6.30 4.24 6.78
CA THR A 59 7.57 3.60 7.14
C THR A 59 8.14 2.91 5.90
N PRO A 60 9.30 3.34 5.37
CA PRO A 60 9.98 2.63 4.30
C PRO A 60 10.41 1.23 4.77
N LEU A 61 10.21 0.22 3.94
CA LEU A 61 10.59 -1.17 4.21
C LEU A 61 11.71 -1.59 3.26
N ALA A 62 12.66 -2.38 3.78
CA ALA A 62 13.68 -3.05 2.99
C ALA A 62 13.40 -4.56 2.99
N GLN A 63 13.75 -5.24 1.91
CA GLN A 63 13.66 -6.70 1.85
C GLN A 63 14.57 -7.31 2.92
N HIS A 64 14.01 -8.22 3.72
CA HIS A 64 14.77 -8.89 4.77
C HIS A 64 15.58 -10.05 4.18
N PRO A 65 16.86 -10.25 4.53
CA PRO A 65 17.69 -11.30 3.93
C PRO A 65 17.21 -12.73 4.18
N SER A 66 16.35 -12.93 5.19
CA SER A 66 15.71 -14.22 5.49
C SER A 66 14.34 -14.42 4.84
N ASP A 67 13.88 -13.47 4.02
CA ASP A 67 12.67 -13.66 3.23
C ASP A 67 12.90 -14.78 2.21
N LEU A 68 12.03 -15.80 2.21
CA LEU A 68 12.13 -16.93 1.29
C LEU A 68 12.00 -16.48 -0.16
N ALA A 69 11.23 -15.42 -0.42
CA ALA A 69 11.11 -14.83 -1.75
C ALA A 69 12.35 -14.00 -2.16
N ALA A 70 13.20 -13.61 -1.20
CA ALA A 70 14.47 -12.93 -1.48
C ALA A 70 15.55 -13.90 -1.99
N GLY A 71 15.42 -15.19 -1.68
CA GLY A 71 16.47 -16.20 -1.86
C GLY A 71 16.67 -16.73 -3.28
N GLU A 72 15.86 -16.35 -4.26
CA GLU A 72 15.95 -16.89 -5.64
C GLU A 72 16.56 -15.93 -6.66
N ALA A 73 16.79 -14.65 -6.31
CA ALA A 73 17.38 -13.66 -7.22
C ALA A 73 18.92 -13.73 -7.32
N GLY A 74 19.50 -14.93 -7.24
CA GLY A 74 20.96 -15.09 -7.14
C GLY A 74 21.53 -16.49 -7.41
N ALA A 75 20.87 -17.31 -8.22
CA ALA A 75 21.43 -18.56 -8.76
C ALA A 75 21.43 -18.55 -10.29
#